data_AF-A0A4R1BM55-F1
#
_entry.id   AF-A0A4R1BM55-F1
#
_cell.length_a   1.000
_cell.length_b   1.000
_cell.length_c   1.000
_cell.angle_alpha   90.00
_cell.angle_beta   90.00
_cell.angle_gamma   90.00
#
_symmetry.space_group_name_H-M   'P 1'
#
loop_
_entity.id
_entity.type
_entity.pdbx_description
1 polymer ?
#
loop_
_entity_poly.entity_id
_entity_poly.type
_entity_poly.pdbx_seq_one_letter_code
_entity_poly.pdbx_strand_id
1 'polypeptide(L)'
;MTAEDWFKLIEQLGSIPGGAAKAEPDFFGHLITGELAPVTSEWDFDGWLLKDGRVLSLRLDEAQEGMRLFVVDPAEEHYIARTGNELLDCAREGGVSPLILMLLAIATGQVDDNKRLKLHAPAIDGAAKDLMLMSVCRLCG
;
A
#
# COMPACT_ATOMS: atom_id res chain seq x y z
N MET A 1 -1.61 -0.74 -15.17
CA MET A 1 -2.43 -1.89 -14.73
C MET A 1 -3.86 -1.65 -15.17
N THR A 2 -4.61 -2.70 -15.48
CA THR A 2 -6.04 -2.60 -15.81
C THR A 2 -6.91 -2.80 -14.56
N ALA A 3 -8.20 -2.48 -14.64
CA ALA A 3 -9.16 -2.79 -13.57
C ALA A 3 -9.20 -4.30 -13.25
N GLU A 4 -9.10 -5.16 -14.27
CA GLU A 4 -9.06 -6.62 -14.08
C GLU A 4 -7.84 -7.05 -13.24
N ASP A 5 -6.67 -6.43 -13.46
CA ASP A 5 -5.47 -6.72 -12.67
C ASP A 5 -5.67 -6.33 -11.20
N TRP A 6 -6.32 -5.20 -10.93
CA TRP A 6 -6.64 -4.76 -9.57
C TRP A 6 -7.62 -5.69 -8.87
N PHE A 7 -8.70 -6.10 -9.54
CA PHE A 7 -9.66 -7.03 -8.95
C PHE A 7 -9.04 -8.39 -8.63
N LYS A 8 -8.10 -8.88 -9.44
CA LYS A 8 -7.32 -10.09 -9.11
C LYS A 8 -6.53 -9.92 -7.81
N LEU A 9 -5.93 -8.76 -7.57
CA LEU A 9 -5.24 -8.48 -6.30
C LEU A 9 -6.22 -8.39 -5.12
N ILE A 10 -7.40 -7.83 -5.33
CA ILE A 10 -8.46 -7.77 -4.29
C ILE A 10 -8.93 -9.19 -3.94
N GLU A 11 -9.14 -10.05 -4.93
CA GLU A 11 -9.46 -11.47 -4.72
C GLU A 11 -8.34 -12.19 -3.94
N GLN A 12 -7.07 -11.90 -4.26
CA GLN A 12 -5.93 -12.41 -3.50
C GLN A 12 -5.94 -11.93 -2.05
N LEU A 13 -6.20 -10.64 -1.79
CA LEU A 13 -6.35 -10.14 -0.42
C LEU A 13 -7.48 -10.86 0.33
N GLY A 14 -8.55 -11.24 -0.36
CA GLY A 14 -9.65 -12.01 0.21
C GLY A 14 -9.26 -13.43 0.65
N SER A 15 -8.16 -13.98 0.14
CA SER A 15 -7.72 -15.35 0.44
C SER A 15 -6.94 -15.48 1.76
N ILE A 16 -6.45 -14.36 2.32
CA ILE A 16 -5.71 -14.39 3.58
C ILE A 16 -6.64 -14.83 4.73
N PRO A 17 -6.12 -15.52 5.77
CA PRO A 17 -6.92 -15.89 6.94
C PRO A 17 -7.61 -14.67 7.57
N GLY A 18 -8.94 -14.73 7.68
CA GLY A 18 -9.75 -13.60 8.18
C GLY A 18 -10.05 -12.49 7.15
N GLY A 19 -9.62 -12.66 5.90
CA GLY A 19 -9.93 -11.80 4.75
C GLY A 19 -9.16 -10.49 4.74
N ALA A 20 -9.39 -9.68 3.70
CA ALA A 20 -8.64 -8.45 3.41
C ALA A 20 -8.56 -7.46 4.60
N ALA A 21 -9.59 -7.41 5.46
CA ALA A 21 -9.63 -6.58 6.66
C ALA A 21 -8.53 -6.92 7.69
N LYS A 22 -7.91 -8.10 7.59
CA LYS A 22 -6.80 -8.53 8.44
C LYS A 22 -5.43 -8.13 7.89
N ALA A 23 -5.34 -7.68 6.64
CA ALA A 23 -4.06 -7.33 6.03
C ALA A 23 -3.30 -6.26 6.83
N GLU A 24 -3.95 -5.19 7.27
CA GLU A 24 -3.30 -4.17 8.09
C GLU A 24 -2.83 -4.68 9.45
N PRO A 25 -3.71 -5.18 10.35
CA PRO A 25 -3.28 -5.57 11.69
C PRO A 25 -2.29 -6.73 11.70
N ASP A 26 -2.43 -7.70 10.80
CA ASP A 26 -1.61 -8.92 10.84
C ASP A 26 -0.22 -8.72 10.24
N PHE A 27 -0.08 -7.88 9.20
CA PHE A 27 1.18 -7.70 8.49
C PHE A 27 1.87 -6.37 8.82
N PHE A 28 1.11 -5.30 9.06
CA PHE A 28 1.64 -3.94 9.24
C PHE A 28 1.44 -3.39 10.66
N GLY A 29 0.54 -3.95 11.47
CA GLY A 29 0.21 -3.44 12.80
C GLY A 29 1.40 -3.32 13.76
N HIS A 30 2.44 -4.11 13.55
CA HIS A 30 3.68 -4.02 14.33
C HIS A 30 4.60 -2.87 13.88
N LEU A 31 4.39 -2.30 12.69
CA LEU A 31 5.18 -1.23 12.06
C LEU A 31 4.51 0.15 12.15
N ILE A 32 3.18 0.18 12.21
CA ILE A 32 2.39 1.42 12.23
C ILE A 32 1.92 1.77 13.64
N THR A 33 1.70 3.05 13.89
CA THR A 33 1.05 3.53 15.11
C THR A 33 -0.47 3.46 14.98
N GLY A 34 -1.20 3.53 16.09
CA GLY A 34 -2.66 3.72 16.07
C GLY A 34 -3.09 5.19 15.97
N GLU A 35 -2.13 6.10 15.76
CA GLU A 35 -2.38 7.54 15.66
C GLU A 35 -2.65 7.92 14.20
N LEU A 36 -3.35 9.04 13.99
CA LEU A 36 -3.56 9.58 12.66
C LEU A 36 -2.23 10.07 12.07
N ALA A 37 -1.98 9.74 10.81
CA ALA A 37 -0.83 10.28 10.09
C ALA A 37 -0.91 11.82 10.03
N PRO A 38 0.17 12.54 10.36
CA PRO A 38 0.19 13.99 10.20
C PRO A 38 0.10 14.35 8.72
N VAL A 39 -0.49 15.51 8.41
CA VAL A 39 -0.52 16.05 7.05
C VAL A 39 0.90 16.42 6.63
N THR A 40 1.33 15.83 5.52
CA THR A 40 2.63 16.05 4.87
C THR A 40 2.50 16.85 3.58
N SER A 41 1.32 16.81 2.94
CA SER A 41 1.02 17.50 1.69
C SER A 41 -0.47 17.80 1.56
N GLU A 42 -0.83 18.81 0.77
CA GLU A 42 -2.22 19.09 0.40
C GLU A 42 -2.86 17.99 -0.46
N TRP A 43 -2.05 17.11 -1.05
CA TRP A 43 -2.50 15.97 -1.85
C TRP A 43 -2.61 14.66 -1.07
N ASP A 44 -2.35 14.68 0.25
CA ASP A 44 -2.46 13.48 1.07
C ASP A 44 -3.89 12.93 1.03
N PHE A 45 -4.02 11.66 0.63
CA PHE A 45 -5.29 10.96 0.50
C PHE A 45 -5.48 9.91 1.60
N ASP A 46 -4.45 9.08 1.81
CA ASP A 46 -4.41 8.05 2.87
C ASP A 46 -2.97 7.89 3.34
N GLY A 47 -2.75 7.41 4.56
CA GLY A 47 -1.39 7.25 5.06
C GLY A 47 -1.27 6.66 6.46
N TRP A 48 -0.07 6.17 6.77
CA TRP A 48 0.27 5.59 8.05
C TRP A 48 1.43 6.34 8.71
N LEU A 49 1.25 6.72 9.98
CA LEU A 49 2.37 7.10 10.84
C LEU A 49 3.09 5.82 11.28
N LEU A 50 4.35 5.68 10.86
CA LEU A 50 5.21 4.57 11.19
C LEU A 50 5.79 4.76 12.60
N LYS A 51 6.08 3.65 13.30
CA LYS A 51 6.66 3.68 14.65
C LYS A 51 8.06 4.29 14.73
N ASP A 52 8.74 4.43 13.60
CA ASP A 52 10.02 5.14 13.51
C ASP A 52 9.87 6.66 13.25
N GLY A 53 8.63 7.17 13.27
CA GLY A 53 8.31 8.60 13.15
C GLY A 53 8.12 9.08 11.72
N ARG A 54 8.29 8.22 10.71
CA ARG A 54 8.06 8.56 9.30
C ARG A 54 6.61 8.34 8.90
N VAL A 55 6.21 8.89 7.77
CA VAL A 55 4.87 8.72 7.21
C VAL A 55 4.93 8.00 5.88
N LEU A 56 4.16 6.92 5.73
CA LEU A 56 3.87 6.37 4.43
C LEU A 56 2.63 7.08 3.90
N SER A 57 2.79 7.93 2.88
CA SER A 57 1.71 8.76 2.34
C SER A 57 1.33 8.33 0.93
N LEU A 58 0.05 8.03 0.72
CA LEU A 58 -0.58 7.86 -0.58
C LEU A 58 -1.26 9.17 -0.96
N ARG A 59 -0.85 9.75 -2.08
CA ARG A 59 -1.29 11.06 -2.55
C ARG A 59 -2.08 10.96 -3.85
N LEU A 60 -3.08 11.82 -3.99
CA LEU A 60 -3.87 12.02 -5.20
C LEU A 60 -3.74 13.48 -5.63
N ASP A 61 -3.06 13.72 -6.74
CA ASP A 61 -2.99 15.04 -7.37
C ASP A 61 -3.98 15.07 -8.54
N GLU A 62 -5.12 15.76 -8.38
CA GLU A 62 -6.14 15.84 -9.43
C GLU A 62 -5.63 16.51 -10.71
N ALA A 63 -4.59 17.33 -10.63
CA ALA A 63 -3.97 17.94 -11.81
C ALA A 63 -3.01 16.99 -12.54
N GLN A 64 -2.55 15.94 -11.87
CA GLN A 64 -1.66 14.93 -12.42
C GLN A 64 -2.26 13.54 -12.22
N GLU A 65 -3.03 13.07 -13.21
CA GLU A 65 -3.69 11.76 -13.20
C GLU A 65 -2.83 10.66 -12.52
N GLY A 66 -3.42 10.03 -11.50
CA GLY A 66 -2.84 8.88 -10.83
C GLY A 66 -2.56 9.07 -9.33
N MET A 67 -2.37 7.93 -8.68
CA MET A 67 -2.00 7.83 -7.27
C MET A 67 -0.49 7.69 -7.12
N ARG A 68 0.08 8.29 -6.08
CA ARG A 68 1.53 8.28 -5.83
C ARG A 68 1.84 7.93 -4.39
N LEU A 69 2.79 7.04 -4.20
CA LEU A 69 3.24 6.61 -2.88
C LEU A 69 4.55 7.31 -2.52
N PHE A 70 4.62 7.83 -1.29
CA PHE A 70 5.79 8.48 -0.73
C PHE A 70 6.13 7.90 0.65
N VAL A 71 7.41 7.91 0.99
CA VAL A 71 7.88 7.81 2.39
C VAL A 71 8.38 9.18 2.78
N VAL A 72 7.77 9.78 3.78
CA VAL A 72 8.09 11.13 4.25
C VAL A 72 8.80 11.02 5.59
N ASP A 73 10.00 11.57 5.67
CA ASP A 73 10.71 11.80 6.93
C ASP A 73 10.88 13.32 7.16
N PRO A 74 11.35 13.75 8.34
CA PRO A 74 11.46 15.19 8.64
C PRO A 74 12.43 15.98 7.74
N ALA A 75 13.36 15.30 7.06
CA ALA A 75 14.36 15.94 6.21
C ALA A 75 13.95 15.93 4.73
N GLU A 76 13.33 14.85 4.26
CA GLU A 76 13.06 14.65 2.84
C GLU A 76 11.83 13.78 2.58
N GLU A 77 11.21 14.00 1.41
CA GLU A 77 10.18 13.13 0.86
C GLU A 77 10.76 12.22 -0.21
N HIS A 78 10.55 10.91 -0.04
CA HIS A 78 11.04 9.90 -0.96
C HIS A 78 9.88 9.38 -1.82
N TYR A 79 9.84 9.76 -3.09
CA TYR A 79 8.91 9.17 -4.06
C TYR A 79 9.20 7.67 -4.21
N ILE A 80 8.16 6.84 -4.11
CA ILE A 80 8.28 5.38 -4.22
C ILE A 80 7.79 4.91 -5.58
N ALA A 81 6.52 5.12 -5.87
CA ALA A 81 5.85 4.57 -7.03
C ALA A 81 4.63 5.39 -7.43
N ARG A 82 4.15 5.17 -8.66
CA ARG A 82 2.93 5.78 -9.19
C ARG A 82 2.08 4.73 -9.89
N THR A 83 0.78 4.96 -9.88
CA THR A 83 -0.18 4.19 -10.68
C THR A 83 -1.33 5.09 -11.14
N GLY A 84 -2.22 4.57 -11.97
CA GLY A 84 -3.40 5.31 -12.43
C GLY A 84 -4.47 5.44 -11.34
N ASN A 85 -5.54 6.17 -11.65
CA ASN A 85 -6.67 6.39 -10.73
C ASN A 85 -7.48 5.10 -10.48
N GLU A 86 -7.32 4.09 -11.33
CA GLU A 86 -8.02 2.81 -11.22
C GLU A 86 -7.76 2.11 -9.89
N LEU A 87 -6.61 2.35 -9.25
CA LEU A 87 -6.35 1.87 -7.87
C LEU A 87 -7.49 2.27 -6.94
N LEU A 88 -7.86 3.55 -6.95
CA LEU A 88 -8.82 4.12 -6.02
C LEU A 88 -10.24 3.60 -6.30
N ASP A 89 -10.62 3.56 -7.57
CA ASP A 89 -11.95 3.08 -7.97
C ASP A 89 -12.13 1.59 -7.63
N CYS A 90 -11.13 0.76 -7.96
CA CYS A 90 -11.16 -0.67 -7.63
C CYS A 90 -11.10 -0.91 -6.11
N ALA A 91 -10.25 -0.17 -5.37
CA ALA A 91 -10.18 -0.30 -3.91
C ALA A 91 -11.53 0.03 -3.24
N ARG A 92 -12.21 1.08 -3.72
CA ARG A 92 -13.54 1.47 -3.25
C ARG A 92 -14.59 0.40 -3.57
N GLU A 93 -14.61 -0.13 -4.79
CA GLU A 93 -15.56 -1.18 -5.19
C GLU A 93 -15.33 -2.49 -4.43
N GLY A 94 -14.06 -2.87 -4.23
CA GLY A 94 -13.67 -4.06 -3.48
C GLY A 94 -13.75 -3.93 -1.95
N GLY A 95 -14.00 -2.73 -1.43
CA GLY A 95 -14.04 -2.47 0.02
C GLY A 95 -12.70 -2.74 0.73
N VAL A 96 -11.57 -2.42 0.08
CA VAL A 96 -10.22 -2.62 0.63
C VAL A 96 -9.46 -1.29 0.77
N SER A 97 -8.44 -1.26 1.62
CA SER A 97 -7.55 -0.09 1.71
C SER A 97 -6.75 0.09 0.40
N PRO A 98 -6.76 1.29 -0.21
CA PRO A 98 -5.96 1.57 -1.40
C PRO A 98 -4.47 1.53 -1.10
N LEU A 99 -4.06 1.88 0.12
CA LEU A 99 -2.66 1.80 0.53
C LEU A 99 -2.18 0.35 0.59
N ILE A 100 -2.96 -0.56 1.19
CA ILE A 100 -2.67 -2.00 1.19
C ILE A 100 -2.63 -2.55 -0.23
N LEU A 101 -3.60 -2.16 -1.07
CA LEU A 101 -3.68 -2.62 -2.45
C LEU A 101 -2.46 -2.16 -3.28
N MET A 102 -2.01 -0.91 -3.09
CA MET A 102 -0.80 -0.36 -3.70
C MET A 102 0.45 -1.13 -3.27
N LEU A 103 0.58 -1.41 -1.97
CA LEU A 103 1.71 -2.18 -1.42
C LEU A 103 1.74 -3.61 -1.95
N LEU A 104 0.59 -4.27 -2.05
CA LEU A 104 0.49 -5.60 -2.64
C LEU A 104 0.89 -5.56 -4.13
N ALA A 105 0.46 -4.56 -4.89
CA ALA A 105 0.81 -4.41 -6.30
C ALA A 105 2.31 -4.16 -6.54
N ILE A 106 2.96 -3.44 -5.62
CA ILE A 106 4.43 -3.30 -5.62
C ILE A 106 5.08 -4.65 -5.31
N ALA A 107 4.62 -5.36 -4.28
CA ALA A 107 5.18 -6.65 -3.88
C ALA A 107 5.07 -7.71 -4.99
N THR A 108 3.96 -7.72 -5.74
CA THR A 108 3.73 -8.61 -6.89
C THR A 108 4.48 -8.17 -8.16
N GLY A 109 5.11 -7.01 -8.15
CA GLY A 109 5.85 -6.43 -9.28
C GLY A 109 4.96 -5.87 -10.39
N GLN A 110 3.66 -5.70 -10.15
CA GLN A 110 2.74 -5.08 -11.12
C GLN A 110 2.84 -3.55 -11.13
N VAL A 111 3.26 -2.96 -10.01
CA VAL A 111 3.67 -1.55 -9.91
C VAL A 111 5.19 -1.50 -9.70
N ASP A 112 5.90 -0.87 -10.63
CA ASP A 112 7.34 -0.69 -10.52
C ASP A 112 7.68 0.47 -9.57
N ASP A 113 8.31 0.14 -8.46
CA ASP A 113 8.86 1.10 -7.50
C ASP A 113 10.36 1.36 -7.73
N ASN A 114 11.01 0.68 -8.69
CA ASN A 114 12.46 0.68 -8.90
C ASN A 114 13.25 0.41 -7.61
N LYS A 115 12.75 -0.49 -6.75
CA LYS A 115 13.29 -0.85 -5.42
C LYS A 115 13.28 0.30 -4.40
N ARG A 116 12.59 1.41 -4.68
CA ARG A 116 12.55 2.57 -3.76
C ARG A 116 11.87 2.21 -2.44
N LEU A 117 10.82 1.38 -2.43
CA LEU A 117 10.18 0.95 -1.19
C LEU A 117 11.16 0.16 -0.32
N LYS A 118 11.91 -0.76 -0.92
CA LYS A 118 12.96 -1.50 -0.21
C LYS A 118 14.06 -0.57 0.34
N LEU A 119 14.43 0.47 -0.40
CA LEU A 119 15.47 1.42 0.00
C LEU A 119 15.01 2.32 1.15
N HIS A 120 13.81 2.87 1.06
CA HIS A 120 13.32 3.91 1.96
C HIS A 120 12.43 3.37 3.08
N ALA A 121 11.80 2.21 2.93
CA ALA A 121 10.99 1.57 3.97
C ALA A 121 11.14 0.03 3.93
N PRO A 122 12.33 -0.52 4.22
CA PRO A 122 12.60 -1.96 4.08
C PRO A 122 11.67 -2.86 4.91
N ALA A 123 11.22 -2.40 6.07
CA ALA A 123 10.27 -3.15 6.90
C ALA A 123 8.87 -3.23 6.26
N ILE A 124 8.42 -2.14 5.62
CA ILE A 124 7.16 -2.11 4.88
C ILE A 124 7.25 -2.97 3.62
N ASP A 125 8.37 -2.92 2.89
CA ASP A 125 8.65 -3.81 1.75
C ASP A 125 8.61 -5.29 2.17
N GLY A 126 9.21 -5.63 3.31
CA GLY A 126 9.16 -6.97 3.90
C GLY A 126 7.73 -7.41 4.22
N ALA A 127 6.97 -6.59 4.95
CA ALA A 127 5.58 -6.88 5.30
C ALA A 127 4.66 -7.02 4.06
N ALA A 128 4.86 -6.19 3.04
CA ALA A 128 4.11 -6.29 1.78
C ALA A 128 4.40 -7.60 1.03
N LYS A 129 5.65 -8.09 1.08
CA LYS A 129 6.03 -9.40 0.52
C LYS A 129 5.46 -10.55 1.32
N ASP A 130 5.43 -10.45 2.65
CA ASP A 130 4.79 -11.46 3.50
C ASP A 130 3.29 -11.53 3.21
N LEU A 131 2.62 -10.37 3.07
CA LEU A 131 1.22 -10.29 2.63
C LEU A 131 1.02 -10.97 1.28
N MET A 132 1.87 -10.66 0.29
CA MET A 132 1.82 -11.30 -1.03
C MET A 132 1.97 -12.82 -0.92
N LEU A 133 2.95 -13.30 -0.15
CA LEU A 133 3.18 -14.74 0.03
C LEU A 133 1.95 -15.42 0.65
N MET A 134 1.33 -14.80 1.64
CA MET A 134 0.14 -15.34 2.29
C MET A 134 -1.12 -15.25 1.42
N SER A 135 -1.24 -14.24 0.55
CA SER A 135 -2.39 -14.07 -0.35
C SER A 135 -2.37 -15.00 -1.57
N VAL A 136 -1.20 -15.56 -1.91
CA VAL A 136 -1.08 -16.61 -2.95
C VAL A 136 -0.99 -18.03 -2.38
N CYS A 137 -0.72 -18.16 -1.07
CA CYS A 137 -0.58 -19.46 -0.42
C CYS A 137 -1.94 -20.14 -0.28
N ARG A 138 -2.26 -21.05 -1.21
CA ARG A 138 -3.46 -21.90 -1.17
C ARG A 138 -3.37 -23.06 -0.15
N LEU A 139 -2.30 -23.16 0.63
CA LEU A 139 -2.03 -24.34 1.49
C LEU A 139 -2.87 -24.41 2.77
N CYS A 140 -3.85 -23.52 2.94
CA CYS A 140 -4.79 -23.52 4.07
C CYS A 140 -6.23 -23.92 3.67
N GLY A 141 -6.44 -24.41 2.44
CA GLY A 141 -7.74 -24.85 1.92
C GLY A 141 -7.70 -26.26 1.34
#